data_AF-A0A453PNN3-F1
#
_entry.id   AF-A0A453PNN3-F1
#
_cell.length_a   1.000
_cell.length_b   1.000
_cell.length_c   1.000
_cell.angle_alpha   90.00
_cell.angle_beta   90.00
_cell.angle_gamma   90.00
#
_symmetry.space_group_name_H-M   'P 1'
#
loop_
_entity.id
_entity.type
_entity.pdbx_description
1 polymer ?
#
loop_
_entity_poly.entity_id
_entity_poly.type
_entity_poly.pdbx_seq_one_letter_code
_entity_poly.pdbx_strand_id
1 'polypeptide(L)'
;MPLLHLKISVGLELIQQRRGQQTEKPILLTGPGKVGQALGLSTDWSNHPLYTPGGLEVLDAPEPENILVGPRVGIEYASPEHVMAPWRFAVAGTPWISAPKNTLRPW
;
A
#
# COMPACT_ATOMS: atom_id res chain seq x y z
N MET A 1 -9.62 -7.90 7.14
CA MET A 1 -8.97 -8.19 5.83
C MET A 1 -8.08 -7.00 5.46
N PRO A 2 -6.82 -7.17 5.01
CA PRO A 2 -5.92 -6.04 4.83
C PRO A 2 -6.27 -5.25 3.57
N LEU A 3 -6.88 -4.08 3.77
CA LEU A 3 -7.12 -3.04 2.78
C LEU A 3 -5.87 -2.16 2.67
N LEU A 4 -5.33 -1.95 1.47
CA LEU A 4 -4.17 -1.07 1.29
C LEU A 4 -4.63 0.29 0.74
N HIS A 5 -4.93 1.23 1.64
CA HIS A 5 -5.00 2.66 1.34
C HIS A 5 -3.91 3.36 2.13
N LEU A 6 -2.96 4.02 1.45
CA LEU A 6 -1.90 4.78 2.09
C LEU A 6 -2.00 6.25 1.69
N LYS A 7 -2.22 7.12 2.66
CA LYS A 7 -2.10 8.57 2.52
C LYS A 7 -1.08 9.08 3.54
N ILE A 8 -0.40 10.18 3.22
CA ILE A 8 0.48 10.84 4.17
C ILE A 8 -0.39 11.68 5.09
N SER A 9 -0.41 11.37 6.38
CA SER A 9 -1.07 12.19 7.42
C SER A 9 -0.09 13.13 8.10
N VAL A 10 1.16 12.70 8.28
CA VAL A 10 2.26 13.43 8.93
C VAL A 10 3.60 13.03 8.31
N GLY A 11 4.65 13.84 8.53
CA GLY A 11 6.03 13.49 8.16
C GLY A 11 6.33 13.58 6.66
N LEU A 12 5.67 14.47 5.93
CA LEU A 12 5.85 14.66 4.50
C LEU A 12 7.31 15.00 4.13
N GLU A 13 7.97 15.92 4.84
CA GLU A 13 9.34 16.31 4.51
C GLU A 13 10.31 15.13 4.64
N LEU A 14 10.14 14.30 5.69
CA LEU A 14 10.94 13.10 5.89
C LEU A 14 10.71 12.08 4.78
N ILE A 15 9.45 11.89 4.36
CA ILE A 15 9.11 11.03 3.22
C ILE A 15 9.75 11.57 1.95
N GLN A 16 9.64 12.87 1.66
CA GLN A 16 10.24 13.49 0.47
C GLN A 16 11.76 13.34 0.45
N GLN A 17 12.42 13.51 1.60
CA GLN A 17 13.86 13.29 1.77
C GLN A 17 14.22 11.83 1.44
N ARG A 18 13.54 10.86 2.07
CA ARG A 18 13.79 9.42 1.83
C ARG A 18 13.50 9.00 0.40
N ARG A 19 12.48 9.61 -0.22
CA ARG A 19 12.07 9.35 -1.61
C ARG A 19 12.91 10.10 -2.64
N GLY A 20 13.70 11.10 -2.23
CA GLY A 20 14.43 11.98 -3.13
C GLY A 20 13.52 12.79 -4.07
N GLN A 21 12.28 13.08 -3.66
CA GLN A 21 11.27 13.72 -4.50
C GLN A 21 10.53 14.80 -3.71
N GLN A 22 10.64 16.05 -4.15
CA GLN A 22 9.95 17.20 -3.57
C GLN A 22 8.55 17.35 -4.21
N THR A 23 7.61 16.50 -3.79
CA THR A 23 6.24 16.51 -4.29
C THR A 23 5.27 15.98 -3.23
N GLU A 24 4.00 16.28 -3.36
CA GLU A 24 2.92 15.71 -2.53
C GLU A 24 2.10 14.67 -3.29
N LYS A 25 2.48 14.41 -4.55
CA LYS A 25 1.74 13.53 -5.44
C LYS A 25 1.76 12.08 -4.94
N PRO A 26 0.72 11.28 -5.29
CA PRO A 26 0.65 9.85 -4.98
C PRO A 26 1.86 9.01 -5.38
N ILE A 27 2.70 9.52 -6.29
CA ILE A 27 3.94 8.87 -6.71
C ILE A 27 4.85 8.51 -5.53
N LEU A 28 4.76 9.22 -4.40
CA LEU A 28 5.51 8.92 -3.18
C LEU A 28 5.17 7.57 -2.55
N LEU A 29 3.91 7.11 -2.65
CA LEU A 29 3.40 5.93 -1.94
C LEU A 29 2.74 4.87 -2.85
N THR A 30 2.66 5.10 -4.16
CA THR A 30 2.05 4.17 -5.13
C THR A 30 2.96 2.98 -5.44
N GLY A 31 3.06 2.05 -4.49
CA GLY A 31 3.71 0.74 -4.65
C GLY A 31 4.41 0.26 -3.37
N PRO A 32 4.49 -1.06 -3.12
CA PRO A 32 4.98 -1.60 -1.86
C PRO A 32 6.42 -1.18 -1.54
N GLY A 33 7.34 -1.25 -2.52
CA GLY A 33 8.72 -0.79 -2.33
C GLY A 33 8.82 0.72 -2.07
N LYS A 34 7.88 1.52 -2.60
CA LYS A 34 7.85 2.96 -2.35
C LYS A 34 7.43 3.28 -0.92
N VAL A 35 6.43 2.56 -0.42
CA VAL A 35 6.00 2.63 0.97
C VAL A 35 7.15 2.23 1.91
N GLY A 36 7.85 1.13 1.61
CA GLY A 36 9.03 0.71 2.37
C GLY A 36 10.09 1.81 2.46
N GLN A 37 10.45 2.42 1.32
CA GLN A 37 11.41 3.54 1.29
C GLN A 37 10.89 4.78 2.04
N ALA A 38 9.63 5.17 1.85
CA ALA A 38 9.02 6.32 2.53
C ALA A 38 9.06 6.17 4.06
N LEU A 39 8.79 4.96 4.54
CA LEU A 39 8.81 4.62 5.96
C LEU A 39 10.22 4.31 6.50
N GLY A 40 11.24 4.20 5.63
CA GLY A 40 12.61 3.89 6.03
C GLY A 40 12.78 2.43 6.47
N LEU A 41 11.99 1.52 5.90
CA LEU A 41 12.02 0.10 6.25
C LEU A 41 13.14 -0.61 5.51
N SER A 42 13.99 -1.28 6.27
CA SER A 42 14.94 -2.31 5.81
C SER A 42 14.42 -3.72 6.13
N THR A 43 15.19 -4.74 5.74
CA THR A 43 14.92 -6.13 6.12
C THR A 43 15.00 -6.38 7.62
N ASP A 44 15.63 -5.48 8.39
CA ASP A 44 15.75 -5.59 9.85
C ASP A 44 14.40 -5.48 10.57
N TRP A 45 13.38 -4.95 9.89
CA TRP A 45 12.01 -4.90 10.37
C TRP A 45 11.25 -6.22 10.20
N SER A 46 11.87 -7.25 9.64
CA SER A 46 11.25 -8.56 9.49
C SER A 46 10.88 -9.14 10.86
N ASN A 47 9.68 -9.70 10.98
CA ASN A 47 9.11 -10.22 12.24
C ASN A 47 8.87 -9.16 13.33
N HIS A 48 8.99 -7.87 13.02
CA HIS A 48 8.64 -6.82 13.97
C HIS A 48 7.14 -6.89 14.33
N PRO A 49 6.78 -6.93 15.63
CA PRO A 49 5.39 -6.96 16.05
C PRO A 49 4.72 -5.61 15.77
N LEU A 50 3.66 -5.62 14.97
CA LEU A 50 2.90 -4.41 14.60
C LEU A 50 1.86 -3.97 15.64
N TYR A 51 1.65 -4.78 16.67
CA TYR A 51 0.60 -4.62 17.69
C TYR A 51 1.16 -4.17 19.06
N THR A 52 2.44 -3.77 19.12
CA THR A 52 3.10 -3.29 20.33
C THR A 52 3.66 -1.88 20.10
N PRO A 53 3.58 -0.99 21.11
CA PRO A 53 4.05 0.39 20.96
C PRO A 53 5.59 0.48 20.90
N GLY A 54 6.09 1.57 20.32
CA GLY A 54 7.51 1.93 20.29
C GLY A 54 8.23 1.68 18.97
N GLY A 55 7.50 1.58 17.85
CA GLY A 55 8.09 1.24 16.56
C GLY A 55 7.14 1.38 15.37
N LEU A 56 7.15 0.38 14.49
CA LEU A 56 6.23 0.32 13.37
C LEU A 56 4.92 -0.31 13.87
N GLU A 57 3.87 0.49 13.88
CA GLU A 57 2.59 0.12 14.48
C GLU A 57 1.46 0.16 13.45
N VAL A 58 0.46 -0.69 13.65
CA VAL A 58 -0.83 -0.61 12.95
C VAL A 58 -1.87 -0.10 13.94
N LEU A 59 -2.51 1.01 13.56
CA LEU A 59 -3.56 1.65 14.35
C LEU A 59 -4.91 1.47 13.65
N ASP A 60 -5.99 1.54 14.44
CA ASP A 60 -7.34 1.49 13.90
C ASP A 60 -7.60 2.67 12.95
N ALA A 61 -8.34 2.39 11.89
CA ALA A 61 -8.79 3.37 10.91
C ALA A 61 -10.30 3.20 10.68
N PRO A 62 -11.00 4.27 10.22
CA PRO A 62 -12.38 4.15 9.81
C PRO A 62 -12.56 3.06 8.75
N GLU A 63 -13.71 2.39 8.79
CA GLU A 63 -14.06 1.38 7.78
C GLU A 63 -14.16 2.03 6.39
N PRO A 64 -13.56 1.44 5.34
CA PRO A 64 -13.67 2.01 4.02
C PRO A 64 -15.05 1.76 3.42
N GLU A 65 -15.67 2.83 2.91
CA GLU A 65 -17.02 2.78 2.33
C GLU A 65 -17.09 1.95 1.04
N ASN A 66 -16.08 2.07 0.17
CA ASN A 66 -16.11 1.48 -1.16
C ASN A 66 -14.82 0.70 -1.41
N ILE A 67 -14.94 -0.61 -1.50
CA ILE A 67 -13.81 -1.53 -1.73
C ILE A 67 -13.79 -1.95 -3.19
N LEU A 68 -12.60 -1.92 -3.78
CA LEU A 68 -12.30 -2.50 -5.07
C LEU A 68 -11.50 -3.79 -4.90
N VAL A 69 -11.74 -4.74 -5.79
CA VAL A 69 -11.11 -6.06 -5.81
C VAL A 69 -10.58 -6.40 -7.20
N GLY A 70 -9.47 -7.13 -7.26
CA GLY A 70 -8.96 -7.67 -8.51
C GLY A 70 -7.74 -8.57 -8.33
N PRO A 71 -7.06 -8.94 -9.42
CA PRO A 71 -5.87 -9.78 -9.38
C PRO A 71 -4.68 -9.05 -8.74
N ARG A 72 -3.79 -9.82 -8.13
CA ARG A 72 -2.49 -9.32 -7.64
C ARG A 72 -1.60 -8.89 -8.81
N VAL A 73 -0.62 -8.05 -8.53
CA VAL A 73 0.31 -7.50 -9.53
C VAL A 73 1.65 -8.22 -9.42
N GLY A 74 2.29 -8.54 -10.55
CA GLY A 74 3.64 -9.09 -10.58
C GLY A 74 3.73 -10.56 -10.15
N ILE A 75 2.66 -11.32 -10.39
CA ILE A 75 2.57 -12.75 -10.04
C ILE A 75 2.34 -13.64 -11.27
N GLU A 76 2.71 -13.17 -12.46
CA GLU A 76 2.47 -13.85 -13.75
C GLU A 76 3.13 -15.23 -13.84
N TYR A 77 4.10 -15.52 -12.94
CA TYR A 77 4.73 -16.83 -12.78
C TYR A 77 3.85 -17.87 -12.06
N ALA A 78 2.77 -17.45 -11.42
CA ALA A 78 1.88 -18.34 -10.67
C ALA A 78 0.93 -19.12 -11.61
N SER A 79 0.16 -20.07 -11.06
CA SER A 79 -0.86 -20.77 -11.84
C SER A 79 -1.91 -19.78 -12.39
N PRO A 80 -2.51 -20.06 -13.57
CA PRO A 80 -3.52 -19.18 -14.16
C PRO A 80 -4.67 -18.84 -13.20
N GLU A 81 -5.09 -19.81 -12.37
CA GLU A 81 -6.07 -19.62 -11.31
C GLU A 81 -5.62 -18.55 -10.30
N HIS A 82 -4.39 -18.64 -9.79
CA HIS A 82 -3.86 -17.69 -8.81
C HIS A 82 -3.58 -16.30 -9.40
N VAL A 83 -3.23 -16.23 -10.69
CA VAL A 83 -3.08 -14.96 -11.41
C VAL A 83 -4.42 -14.23 -11.51
N MET A 84 -5.51 -14.97 -11.74
CA MET A 84 -6.86 -14.40 -11.87
C MET A 84 -7.60 -14.21 -10.53
N ALA A 85 -7.09 -14.79 -9.45
CA ALA A 85 -7.72 -14.75 -8.13
C ALA A 85 -7.88 -13.30 -7.61
N PRO A 86 -9.05 -12.93 -7.06
CA PRO A 86 -9.37 -11.57 -6.62
C PRO A 86 -8.75 -11.22 -5.26
N TRP A 87 -7.42 -11.30 -5.15
CA TRP A 87 -6.68 -11.14 -3.88
C TRP A 87 -5.97 -9.80 -3.74
N ARG A 88 -6.38 -8.79 -4.50
CA ARG A 88 -5.91 -7.42 -4.37
C ARG A 88 -7.07 -6.51 -4.02
N PHE A 89 -6.90 -5.76 -2.95
CA PHE A 89 -7.93 -4.90 -2.36
C PHE A 89 -7.45 -3.45 -2.38
N ALA A 90 -8.35 -2.52 -2.68
CA ALA A 90 -8.08 -1.09 -2.63
C ALA A 90 -9.34 -0.30 -2.26
N VAL A 91 -9.17 0.89 -1.68
CA VAL A 91 -10.30 1.81 -1.44
C VAL A 91 -10.60 2.57 -2.74
N ALA A 92 -11.88 2.66 -3.14
CA ALA A 92 -12.30 3.36 -4.35
C ALA A 92 -12.11 4.89 -4.22
N GLY A 93 -12.11 5.61 -5.34
CA GLY A 93 -12.06 7.07 -5.37
C GLY A 93 -10.73 7.70 -4.92
N THR A 94 -9.75 6.90 -4.53
CA THR A 94 -8.46 7.39 -4.03
C THR A 94 -7.37 7.45 -5.11
N PRO A 95 -6.55 8.52 -5.15
CA PRO A 95 -5.44 8.59 -6.10
C PRO A 95 -4.27 7.69 -5.71
N TRP A 96 -4.23 7.19 -4.46
CA TRP A 96 -3.11 6.46 -3.85
C TRP A 96 -2.99 4.97 -4.22
N ILE A 97 -3.89 4.44 -5.05
CA ILE A 97 -3.81 3.06 -5.54
C ILE A 97 -2.62 2.92 -6.52
N SER A 98 -1.80 1.88 -6.35
CA SER A 98 -0.75 1.53 -7.32
C SER A 98 -1.34 1.08 -8.67
N ALA A 99 -0.56 1.21 -9.75
CA ALA A 99 -0.94 0.66 -11.05
C ALA A 99 -0.80 -0.88 -11.09
N PRO A 100 -1.52 -1.58 -11.99
CA PRO A 100 -2.64 -1.09 -12.81
C PRO A 100 -3.93 -0.95 -11.99
N LYS A 101 -4.79 0.02 -12.34
CA LYS A 101 -6.09 0.24 -11.66
C LYS A 101 -7.28 -0.36 -12.41
N ASN A 102 -7.16 -0.52 -13.73
CA ASN A 102 -8.22 -1.01 -14.62
C ASN A 102 -8.57 -2.49 -14.43
N THR A 103 -7.76 -3.23 -13.67
CA THR A 103 -8.04 -4.63 -13.31
C THR A 103 -8.92 -4.76 -12.06
N LEU A 104 -9.18 -3.65 -11.37
CA LEU A 104 -9.99 -3.61 -10.17
C LEU A 104 -11.45 -3.35 -10.53
N ARG A 105 -12.37 -4.02 -9.83
CA ARG A 105 -13.82 -3.85 -9.90
C ARG A 105 -14.40 -3.66 -8.51
N PRO A 106 -15.63 -3.12 -8.35
CA PRO A 106 -16.31 -3.14 -7.05
C PRO A 106 -16.31 -4.55 -6.44
N TRP A 107 -16.06 -4.62 -5.12
CA TRP A 107 -16.12 -5.86 -4.34
C TRP A 107 -17.55 -6.42 -4.28
#